data_AF-A0A4Y1Z9R9-F1
#
_entry.id   AF-A0A4Y1Z9R9-F1
#
_cell.length_a   1.000
_cell.length_b   1.000
_cell.length_c   1.000
_cell.angle_alpha   90.00
_cell.angle_beta   90.00
_cell.angle_gamma   90.00
#
_symmetry.space_group_name_H-M   'P 1'
#
loop_
_entity.id
_entity.type
_entity.pdbx_description
1 polymer ?
#
loop_
_entity_poly.entity_id
_entity_poly.type
_entity_poly.pdbx_seq_one_letter_code
_entity_poly.pdbx_strand_id
1 'polypeptide(L)'
;MITDFIHLQHITFYTNETPNLYTTNFWSWLGLFQIGAAVFIGLFSGMLSLWIIHHRFLKRLISPIAEFALLMIFISSGAAVYIGRFLRLNSWDLFYPAHFITQITGHINSFSIAFSLMSAAAVGIEYCFFSVLLMTAAKISRLHR
;
A
#
# COMPACT_ATOMS: atom_id res chain seq x y z
N MET A 1 1.63 -4.01 2.21
CA MET A 1 0.90 -5.27 1.96
C MET A 1 1.03 -5.70 0.50
N ILE A 2 0.80 -4.85 -0.51
CA ILE A 2 0.98 -5.25 -1.93
C ILE A 2 2.34 -5.90 -2.20
N THR A 3 3.41 -5.37 -1.61
CA THR A 3 4.77 -5.92 -1.72
C THR A 3 4.90 -7.37 -1.25
N ASP A 4 3.94 -7.88 -0.48
CA ASP A 4 3.99 -9.22 0.09
C ASP A 4 3.60 -10.29 -0.93
N PHE A 5 3.05 -9.90 -2.08
CA PHE A 5 2.88 -10.80 -3.23
C PHE A 5 4.21 -11.41 -3.71
N ILE A 6 5.35 -10.78 -3.40
CA ILE A 6 6.67 -11.37 -3.67
C ILE A 6 6.84 -12.73 -2.98
N HIS A 7 6.14 -13.01 -1.88
CA HIS A 7 6.20 -14.31 -1.21
C HIS A 7 5.53 -15.44 -2.00
N LEU A 8 4.66 -15.13 -2.97
CA LEU A 8 4.11 -16.12 -3.90
C LEU A 8 5.21 -16.78 -4.74
N GLN A 9 6.37 -16.14 -4.92
CA GLN A 9 7.51 -16.72 -5.66
C GLN A 9 8.04 -18.01 -5.01
N HIS A 10 7.83 -18.19 -3.70
CA HIS A 10 8.29 -19.36 -2.96
C HIS A 10 7.27 -20.50 -2.99
N ILE A 11 6.08 -20.27 -3.57
CA ILE A 11 5.02 -21.27 -3.67
C ILE A 11 5.05 -21.86 -5.08
N THR A 12 5.22 -23.18 -5.17
CA THR A 12 5.18 -23.90 -6.45
C THR A 12 3.74 -24.15 -6.87
N PHE A 13 3.32 -23.56 -8.00
CA PHE A 13 1.98 -23.72 -8.57
C PHE A 13 1.95 -24.67 -9.78
N TYR A 14 3.11 -24.94 -10.37
CA TYR A 14 3.27 -25.81 -11.53
C TYR A 14 4.15 -27.00 -11.18
N THR A 15 3.78 -28.19 -11.65
CA THR A 15 4.65 -29.36 -11.64
C THR A 15 5.68 -29.26 -12.77
N ASN A 16 6.90 -29.74 -12.56
CA ASN A 16 7.97 -29.75 -13.57
C ASN A 16 7.80 -30.87 -14.63
N GLU A 17 6.59 -31.42 -14.74
CA GLU A 17 6.25 -32.48 -15.69
C GLU A 17 5.68 -31.83 -16.96
N THR A 18 5.97 -32.38 -18.14
CA THR A 18 5.39 -31.92 -19.41
C THR A 18 4.13 -32.74 -19.74
N PRO A 19 2.94 -32.12 -19.91
CA PRO A 19 2.64 -30.70 -19.82
C PRO A 19 2.61 -30.18 -18.38
N ASN A 20 2.99 -28.92 -18.15
CA ASN A 20 2.92 -28.31 -16.81
C ASN A 20 1.49 -28.39 -16.28
N LEU A 21 1.24 -29.33 -15.37
CA LEU A 21 -0.02 -29.46 -14.67
C LEU A 21 -0.01 -28.54 -13.45
N TYR A 22 -1.20 -28.07 -13.08
CA TYR A 22 -1.38 -27.32 -11.84
C TYR A 22 -1.15 -28.25 -10.64
N THR A 23 -0.43 -27.73 -9.65
CA THR A 23 -0.28 -28.46 -8.37
C THR A 23 -1.66 -28.71 -7.75
N THR A 24 -1.89 -29.94 -7.30
CA THR A 24 -3.07 -30.29 -6.51
C THR A 24 -2.82 -30.10 -5.00
N ASN A 25 -1.66 -29.54 -4.63
CA ASN A 25 -1.33 -29.27 -3.24
C ASN A 25 -2.21 -28.15 -2.67
N PHE A 26 -3.12 -28.51 -1.77
CA PHE A 26 -4.04 -27.59 -1.11
C PHE A 26 -3.33 -26.43 -0.40
N TRP A 27 -2.17 -26.65 0.20
CA TRP A 27 -1.44 -25.62 0.95
C TRP A 27 -0.93 -24.48 0.07
N SER A 28 -0.55 -24.77 -1.18
CA SER A 28 -0.14 -23.75 -2.15
C SER A 28 -1.29 -22.79 -2.47
N TRP A 29 -2.48 -23.33 -2.71
CA TRP A 29 -3.69 -22.55 -2.98
C TRP A 29 -4.16 -21.77 -1.75
N LEU A 30 -4.11 -22.38 -0.57
CA LEU A 30 -4.43 -21.70 0.69
C LEU A 30 -3.50 -20.49 0.92
N GLY A 31 -2.20 -20.64 0.67
CA GLY A 31 -1.22 -19.55 0.76
C GLY A 31 -1.54 -18.40 -0.19
N LEU A 32 -1.95 -18.71 -1.43
CA LEU A 32 -2.39 -17.70 -2.40
C LEU A 32 -3.61 -16.93 -1.89
N PHE A 33 -4.64 -17.63 -1.41
CA PHE A 33 -5.84 -17.00 -0.88
C PHE A 33 -5.56 -16.17 0.38
N GLN A 34 -4.70 -16.65 1.27
CA GLN A 34 -4.33 -15.94 2.49
C GLN A 34 -3.60 -14.64 2.17
N ILE A 35 -2.57 -14.67 1.31
CA ILE A 35 -1.83 -13.47 0.91
C ILE A 35 -2.77 -12.51 0.18
N GLY A 36 -3.57 -13.02 -0.77
CA GLY A 36 -4.57 -12.21 -1.47
C GLY A 36 -5.54 -11.53 -0.52
N ALA A 37 -6.15 -12.26 0.40
CA ALA A 37 -7.09 -11.72 1.37
C ALA A 37 -6.43 -10.68 2.29
N ALA A 38 -5.22 -10.95 2.78
CA ALA A 38 -4.48 -9.99 3.61
C ALA A 38 -4.20 -8.68 2.84
N VAL A 39 -3.78 -8.78 1.58
CA VAL A 39 -3.57 -7.61 0.71
C VAL A 39 -4.88 -6.84 0.51
N PHE A 40 -5.97 -7.53 0.19
CA PHE A 40 -7.28 -6.89 0.01
C PHE A 40 -7.76 -6.19 1.29
N ILE A 41 -7.74 -6.87 2.43
CA ILE A 41 -8.17 -6.29 3.71
C ILE A 41 -7.29 -5.09 4.09
N GLY A 42 -5.97 -5.22 3.94
CA GLY A 42 -5.02 -4.15 4.21
C GLY A 42 -5.23 -2.93 3.32
N LEU A 43 -5.47 -3.14 2.02
CA LEU A 43 -5.74 -2.06 1.08
C LEU A 43 -7.07 -1.37 1.36
N PHE A 44 -8.16 -2.14 1.50
CA PHE A 44 -9.49 -1.56 1.76
C PHE A 44 -9.51 -0.80 3.09
N SER A 45 -8.92 -1.35 4.16
CA SER A 45 -8.84 -0.66 5.46
C SER A 45 -7.99 0.60 5.38
N GLY A 46 -6.84 0.56 4.69
CA GLY A 46 -5.98 1.73 4.46
C GLY A 46 -6.69 2.84 3.68
N MET A 47 -7.34 2.48 2.57
CA MET A 47 -8.07 3.44 1.73
C MET A 47 -9.31 4.01 2.44
N LEU A 48 -10.01 3.21 3.23
CA LEU A 48 -11.13 3.68 4.06
C LEU A 48 -10.66 4.69 5.11
N SER A 49 -9.55 4.40 5.81
CA SER A 49 -8.94 5.33 6.77
C SER A 49 -8.60 6.67 6.11
N LEU A 50 -7.91 6.62 4.97
CA LEU A 50 -7.54 7.81 4.20
C LEU A 50 -8.76 8.58 3.69
N TRP A 51 -9.82 7.88 3.28
CA TRP A 51 -11.07 8.51 2.85
C TRP A 51 -11.75 9.26 4.00
N ILE A 52 -11.78 8.68 5.20
CA ILE A 52 -12.29 9.33 6.41
C ILE A 52 -11.46 10.58 6.74
N ILE A 53 -10.12 10.49 6.70
CA ILE A 53 -9.23 11.64 6.94
C ILE A 53 -9.54 12.76 5.94
N HIS A 54 -9.60 12.44 4.65
CA HIS A 54 -9.87 13.43 3.62
C HIS A 54 -11.25 14.08 3.77
N HIS A 55 -12.32 13.29 3.94
CA HIS A 55 -13.69 13.83 3.95
C HIS A 55 -14.10 14.46 5.28
N ARG A 56 -13.61 13.96 6.41
CA ARG A 56 -14.02 14.43 7.74
C ARG A 56 -13.12 15.52 8.28
N PHE A 57 -11.83 15.52 7.93
CA PHE A 57 -10.85 16.47 8.45
C PHE A 57 -10.38 17.46 7.38
N LEU A 58 -9.82 16.97 6.26
CA LEU A 58 -9.21 17.86 5.27
C LEU A 58 -10.23 18.73 4.53
N LYS A 59 -11.44 18.23 4.23
CA LYS A 59 -12.52 19.04 3.62
C LYS A 59 -13.04 20.20 4.50
N ARG A 60 -12.65 20.28 5.78
CA ARG A 60 -12.94 21.43 6.64
C ARG A 60 -11.94 22.58 6.43
N LEU A 61 -10.82 22.32 5.77
CA LEU A 61 -9.80 23.30 5.42
C LEU A 61 -10.13 23.95 4.07
N ILE A 62 -9.41 25.02 3.74
CA ILE A 62 -9.49 25.67 2.42
C ILE A 62 -9.01 24.67 1.35
N SER A 63 -9.74 24.58 0.23
CA SER A 63 -9.55 23.56 -0.83
C SER A 63 -8.09 23.26 -1.23
N PRO A 64 -7.21 24.23 -1.52
CA PRO A 64 -5.85 23.93 -1.96
C PRO A 64 -4.96 23.36 -0.85
N ILE A 65 -5.22 23.72 0.41
CA ILE A 65 -4.47 23.21 1.57
C ILE A 65 -4.82 21.73 1.79
N ALA A 66 -6.09 21.37 1.61
CA ALA A 66 -6.56 19.99 1.72
C ALA A 66 -5.90 19.08 0.67
N GLU A 67 -5.82 19.55 -0.58
CA GLU A 67 -5.19 18.81 -1.69
C GLU A 67 -3.67 18.69 -1.51
N PHE A 68 -3.00 19.76 -1.07
CA PHE A 68 -1.56 19.71 -0.77
C PHE A 68 -1.24 18.75 0.39
N ALA A 69 -2.04 18.78 1.46
CA ALA A 69 -1.88 17.84 2.56
C ALA A 69 -2.07 16.38 2.11
N LEU A 70 -3.03 16.13 1.22
CA LEU A 70 -3.26 14.81 0.64
C LEU A 70 -2.06 14.34 -0.21
N LEU A 71 -1.50 15.22 -1.02
CA LEU A 71 -0.28 14.94 -1.80
C LEU A 71 0.90 14.56 -0.88
N MET A 72 1.09 15.30 0.22
CA MET A 72 2.13 15.01 1.21
C MET A 72 1.91 13.66 1.90
N ILE A 73 0.65 13.26 2.14
CA ILE A 73 0.31 11.93 2.68
C ILE A 73 0.73 10.84 1.68
N PHE A 74 0.52 11.03 0.38
CA PHE A 74 0.93 10.04 -0.62
C PHE A 74 2.46 9.89 -0.70
N ILE A 75 3.17 11.01 -0.75
CA ILE A 75 4.64 11.03 -0.81
C ILE A 75 5.23 10.37 0.45
N SER A 76 4.73 10.75 1.63
CA SER A 76 5.19 10.16 2.90
C SER A 76 4.85 8.68 3.01
N SER A 77 3.68 8.24 2.53
CA SER A 77 3.31 6.83 2.47
C SER A 77 4.24 6.04 1.56
N GLY A 78 4.56 6.56 0.37
CA GLY A 78 5.51 5.93 -0.55
C GLY A 78 6.91 5.79 0.04
N ALA A 79 7.42 6.83 0.70
CA ALA A 79 8.69 6.78 1.42
C ALA A 79 8.64 5.76 2.58
N ALA A 80 7.53 5.70 3.33
CA ALA A 80 7.35 4.73 4.41
C ALA A 80 7.38 3.27 3.90
N VAL A 81 6.83 3.00 2.72
CA VAL A 81 6.92 1.66 2.09
C VAL A 81 8.37 1.29 1.79
N TYR A 82 9.16 2.22 1.24
CA TYR A 82 10.60 1.99 1.01
C TYR A 82 11.34 1.71 2.32
N ILE A 83 11.14 2.57 3.33
CA ILE A 83 11.79 2.44 4.64
C ILE A 83 11.44 1.08 5.27
N GLY A 84 10.16 0.71 5.30
CA GLY A 84 9.72 -0.54 5.90
C GLY A 84 10.21 -1.79 5.16
N ARG A 85 10.35 -1.74 3.82
CA ARG A 85 10.75 -2.91 3.03
C ARG A 85 12.26 -3.10 2.94
N PHE A 86 13.02 -2.03 2.76
CA PHE A 86 14.46 -2.09 2.48
C PHE A 86 15.31 -1.75 3.70
N LEU A 87 15.05 -0.61 4.37
CA LEU A 87 15.84 -0.21 5.55
C LEU A 87 15.44 -1.02 6.80
N ARG A 88 14.18 -1.48 6.89
CA ARG A 88 13.64 -2.26 8.02
C ARG A 88 13.97 -1.62 9.38
N LEU A 89 13.82 -0.30 9.47
CA LEU A 89 14.05 0.45 10.70
C LEU A 89 13.11 -0.06 11.79
N ASN A 90 13.64 -0.26 12.99
CA ASN A 90 12.85 -0.66 14.15
C ASN A 90 12.33 0.59 14.87
N SER A 91 11.22 0.44 15.59
CA SER A 91 10.67 1.55 16.40
C SER A 91 11.64 2.07 17.47
N TRP A 92 12.60 1.23 17.88
CA TRP A 92 13.64 1.59 18.83
C TRP A 92 14.74 2.48 18.25
N ASP A 93 14.91 2.50 16.92
CA ASP A 93 15.89 3.36 16.25
C ASP A 93 15.51 4.85 16.35
N LEU A 94 14.24 5.15 16.64
CA LEU A 94 13.76 6.51 16.89
C LEU A 94 14.40 7.13 18.15
N PHE A 95 14.80 6.32 19.13
CA PHE A 95 15.50 6.79 20.33
C PHE A 95 16.96 7.19 20.05
N TYR A 96 17.49 6.90 18.87
CA TYR A 96 18.85 7.24 18.44
C TYR A 96 18.80 8.11 17.17
N PRO A 97 18.44 9.40 17.27
CA PRO A 97 18.11 10.25 16.12
C PRO A 97 19.27 10.43 15.14
N ALA A 98 20.51 10.48 15.63
CA ALA A 98 21.69 10.56 14.77
C ALA A 98 21.85 9.30 13.91
N HIS A 99 21.75 8.11 14.52
CA HIS A 99 21.82 6.84 13.81
C HIS A 99 20.68 6.71 12.78
N PHE A 100 19.46 7.05 13.19
CA PHE A 100 18.28 7.06 12.32
C PHE A 100 18.47 7.94 11.08
N ILE A 101 18.93 9.19 11.25
CA ILE A 101 19.16 10.11 10.12
C ILE A 101 20.27 9.56 9.21
N THR A 102 21.39 9.10 9.77
CA THR A 102 22.48 8.56 8.94
C THR A 102 22.07 7.34 8.11
N GLN A 103 21.22 6.46 8.65
CA GLN A 103 20.70 5.33 7.91
C GLN A 103 19.74 5.75 6.80
N ILE A 104 18.89 6.75 7.03
CA ILE A 104 18.03 7.28 5.97
C ILE A 104 18.87 7.92 4.88
N THR A 105 19.75 8.87 5.24
CA THR A 105 20.53 9.64 4.25
C THR A 105 21.55 8.79 3.51
N GLY A 106 22.14 7.79 4.17
CA GLY A 106 23.11 6.89 3.55
C GLY A 106 22.52 5.94 2.51
N HIS A 107 21.20 5.73 2.54
CA HIS A 107 20.48 4.87 1.59
C HIS A 107 19.64 5.68 0.57
N ILE A 108 19.83 7.00 0.50
CA ILE A 108 19.26 7.82 -0.58
C ILE A 108 20.06 7.54 -1.85
N ASN A 109 19.42 6.92 -2.83
CA ASN A 109 19.95 6.68 -4.17
C ASN A 109 18.83 6.81 -5.20
N SER A 110 19.17 6.73 -6.48
CA SER A 110 18.16 6.85 -7.55
C SER A 110 17.06 5.80 -7.44
N PHE A 111 17.40 4.59 -6.96
CA PHE A 111 16.45 3.51 -6.76
C PHE A 111 15.45 3.81 -5.63
N SER A 112 15.91 4.31 -4.48
CA SER A 112 15.05 4.60 -3.33
C SER A 112 14.08 5.73 -3.62
N ILE A 113 14.53 6.75 -4.34
CA ILE A 113 13.67 7.85 -4.81
C ILE A 113 12.64 7.31 -5.81
N ALA A 114 13.07 6.58 -6.84
CA ALA A 114 12.17 6.04 -7.87
C ALA A 114 11.13 5.07 -7.28
N PHE A 115 11.56 4.17 -6.39
CA PHE A 115 10.66 3.22 -5.73
C PHE A 115 9.65 3.92 -4.81
N SER A 116 10.09 4.94 -4.06
CA SER A 116 9.20 5.71 -3.17
C SER A 116 8.17 6.50 -3.98
N LEU A 117 8.57 7.13 -5.09
CA LEU A 117 7.67 7.85 -5.98
C LEU A 117 6.68 6.91 -6.68
N MET A 118 7.15 5.76 -7.16
CA MET A 118 6.28 4.73 -7.73
C MET A 118 5.24 4.25 -6.70
N SER A 119 5.67 4.01 -5.46
CA SER A 119 4.77 3.61 -4.37
C SER A 119 3.78 4.72 -3.99
N ALA A 120 4.22 5.98 -3.96
CA ALA A 120 3.34 7.12 -3.73
C ALA A 120 2.29 7.28 -4.84
N ALA A 121 2.70 7.12 -6.10
CA ALA A 121 1.79 7.14 -7.24
C ALA A 121 0.78 5.99 -7.18
N ALA A 122 1.21 4.78 -6.81
CA ALA A 122 0.31 3.63 -6.61
C ALA A 122 -0.76 3.93 -5.55
N VAL A 123 -0.36 4.44 -4.38
CA VAL A 123 -1.30 4.84 -3.31
C VAL A 123 -2.28 5.91 -3.79
N GLY A 124 -1.81 6.91 -4.55
CA GLY A 124 -2.67 7.96 -5.10
C GLY A 124 -3.69 7.43 -6.12
N ILE A 125 -3.28 6.52 -7.01
CA ILE A 125 -4.15 5.88 -8.00
C ILE A 125 -5.19 5.00 -7.30
N GLU A 126 -4.76 4.18 -6.35
CA GLU A 126 -5.64 3.32 -5.53
C GLU A 126 -6.67 4.16 -4.79
N TYR A 127 -6.25 5.28 -4.19
CA TYR A 127 -7.14 6.18 -3.50
C TYR A 127 -8.16 6.83 -4.44
N CYS A 128 -7.73 7.28 -5.62
CA CYS A 128 -8.62 7.86 -6.63
C CYS A 128 -9.69 6.84 -7.04
N PHE A 129 -9.28 5.63 -7.40
CA PHE A 129 -10.18 4.53 -7.76
C PHE A 129 -11.18 4.22 -6.63
N PHE A 130 -10.67 4.07 -5.40
CA PHE A 130 -11.49 3.79 -4.22
C PHE A 130 -12.49 4.91 -3.92
N SER A 131 -12.08 6.16 -4.09
CA SER A 131 -12.95 7.32 -3.85
C SER A 131 -14.11 7.38 -4.84
N VAL A 132 -13.86 7.10 -6.13
CA VAL A 132 -14.90 7.03 -7.16
C VAL A 132 -15.88 5.91 -6.84
N LEU A 133 -15.36 4.72 -6.50
CA LEU A 133 -16.18 3.56 -6.15
C LEU A 133 -17.09 3.81 -4.93
N LEU A 134 -16.57 4.43 -3.87
CA LEU A 134 -17.40 4.78 -2.71
C LEU A 134 -18.44 5.85 -3.03
N MET A 135 -18.09 6.86 -3.84
CA MET A 135 -19.02 7.91 -4.22
C MET A 135 -20.17 7.36 -5.09
N THR A 136 -19.89 6.45 -6.03
CA THR A 136 -20.93 5.82 -6.84
C THR A 136 -21.83 4.91 -6.00
N ALA A 137 -21.26 4.10 -5.11
CA ALA A 137 -22.02 3.26 -4.17
C ALA A 137 -22.95 4.10 -3.27
N ALA A 138 -22.43 5.19 -2.70
CA ALA A 138 -23.21 6.11 -1.88
C ALA A 138 -24.34 6.78 -2.68
N LYS A 139 -24.11 7.17 -3.94
CA LYS A 139 -25.14 7.74 -4.81
C LYS A 139 -26.27 6.75 -5.09
N ILE A 140 -25.96 5.50 -5.38
CA ILE A 140 -26.96 4.43 -5.62
C ILE A 140 -27.81 4.19 -4.38
N SER A 141 -27.19 4.12 -3.19
CA SER A 141 -27.94 3.91 -1.93
C SER A 141 -28.95 5.02 -1.61
N ARG A 142 -28.71 6.25 -2.08
CA ARG A 142 -29.62 7.39 -1.90
C ARG A 142 -30.75 7.44 -2.93
N LEU A 143 -30.58 6.80 -4.09
CA LEU A 143 -31.61 6.69 -5.13
C LEU A 143 -32.67 5.62 -4.80
N HIS A 144 -32.35 4.67 -3.91
CA HIS A 144 -33.26 3.62 -3.45
C HIS A 144 -33.89 3.90 -2.07
N ARG A 145 -33.73 5.12 -1.55
CA ARG A 145 -34.44 5.64 -0.38
C ARG A 145 -35.41 6.73 -0.80
#